data_AF-A0A438JUG6-F1
#
_entry.id   AF-A0A438JUG6-F1
#
_cell.length_a   1.000
_cell.length_b   1.000
_cell.length_c   1.000
_cell.angle_alpha   90.00
_cell.angle_beta   90.00
_cell.angle_gamma   90.00
#
_symmetry.space_group_name_H-M   'P 1'
#
loop_
_entity.id
_entity.type
_entity.pdbx_description
1 polymer ?
#
loop_
_entity_poly.entity_id
_entity_poly.type
_entity_poly.pdbx_seq_one_letter_code
_entity_poly.pdbx_strand_id
1 'polypeptide(L)'
;MAGGRRNVDGKAKSSSKVYFPSWVYDQLSEGGDLELGNITEVEIEIARKLCIVGLWCIQMEPSDRPSMTKVIVMLEGNIDDLKLPPRPFFSSPQHVSIVEPQSDSSTELLLSGSQEGSLYNNS
;
A
#
# COMPACT_ATOMS: atom_id res chain seq x y z
N MET A 1 -3.73 6.46 17.38
CA MET A 1 -3.30 5.66 16.21
C MET A 1 -3.48 4.19 16.57
N ALA A 2 -4.51 3.55 16.05
CA ALA A 2 -4.84 2.15 16.37
C ALA A 2 -4.80 1.33 15.09
N GLY A 3 -3.71 0.59 14.89
CA GLY A 3 -3.60 -0.48 13.90
C GLY A 3 -3.04 -1.69 14.63
N GLY A 4 -3.89 -2.67 14.94
CA GLY A 4 -3.56 -3.83 15.78
C GLY A 4 -2.69 -4.91 15.12
N ARG A 5 -1.91 -4.59 14.07
CA ARG A 5 -1.01 -5.56 13.42
C ARG A 5 0.43 -5.36 13.90
N ARG A 6 1.02 -6.44 14.42
CA ARG A 6 2.45 -6.51 14.79
C ARG A 6 3.31 -6.64 13.53
N ASN A 7 4.46 -5.98 13.51
CA ASN A 7 5.24 -5.73 12.30
C ASN A 7 5.93 -6.96 11.66
N VAL A 8 6.22 -8.03 12.40
CA VAL A 8 6.87 -9.25 11.85
C VAL A 8 6.51 -10.45 12.73
N ASP A 9 6.09 -11.56 12.11
CA ASP A 9 5.95 -12.87 12.76
C ASP A 9 6.76 -13.91 11.97
N GLY A 10 7.84 -14.42 12.56
CA GLY A 10 8.86 -15.23 11.90
C GLY A 10 8.46 -16.68 11.62
N LYS A 11 7.21 -17.08 11.92
CA LYS A 11 6.71 -18.46 11.80
C LYS A 11 5.52 -18.63 10.85
N ALA A 12 5.19 -17.61 10.06
CA ALA A 12 4.09 -17.67 9.09
C ALA A 12 4.58 -18.22 7.74
N LYS A 13 3.95 -19.29 7.24
CA LYS A 13 4.16 -19.81 5.88
C LYS A 13 3.68 -18.75 4.87
N SER A 14 4.60 -17.95 4.34
CA SER A 14 4.44 -17.08 3.15
C SER A 14 3.23 -16.13 3.06
N SER A 15 2.82 -15.46 4.14
CA SER A 15 1.76 -14.42 4.07
C SER A 15 2.14 -13.04 4.62
N SER A 16 3.37 -12.86 5.12
CA SER A 16 3.73 -11.76 6.03
C SER A 16 4.12 -10.41 5.39
N LYS A 17 3.75 -10.11 4.13
CA LYS A 17 3.94 -8.75 3.55
C LYS A 17 2.80 -8.29 2.64
N VAL A 18 1.57 -8.75 2.83
CA VAL A 18 0.46 -8.12 2.09
C VAL A 18 0.29 -6.71 2.63
N TYR A 19 0.65 -5.71 1.80
CA TYR A 19 0.46 -4.30 2.09
C TYR A 19 -0.97 -4.08 2.58
N PHE A 20 -1.13 -3.48 3.76
CA PHE A 20 -2.42 -3.43 4.44
C PHE A 20 -3.55 -2.88 3.56
N PRO A 21 -3.36 -1.76 2.82
CA PRO A 21 -4.38 -1.29 1.87
C PRO A 21 -4.77 -2.29 0.79
N SER A 22 -3.80 -3.06 0.24
CA SER A 22 -4.11 -4.10 -0.74
C SER A 22 -4.92 -5.24 -0.11
N TRP A 23 -4.58 -5.66 1.11
CA TRP A 23 -5.36 -6.67 1.82
C TRP A 23 -6.79 -6.20 2.10
N VAL A 24 -6.97 -4.96 2.58
CA VAL A 24 -8.30 -4.37 2.82
C VAL A 24 -9.09 -4.28 1.52
N TYR A 25 -8.45 -3.88 0.42
CA TYR A 25 -9.08 -3.82 -0.89
C TYR A 25 -9.65 -5.18 -1.31
N ASP A 26 -8.83 -6.24 -1.19
CA ASP A 26 -9.22 -7.58 -1.60
C ASP A 26 -10.43 -8.08 -0.77
N GLN A 27 -10.40 -7.90 0.56
CA GLN A 27 -11.53 -8.21 1.45
C GLN A 27 -12.82 -7.50 1.06
N LEU A 28 -12.74 -6.19 0.76
CA LEU A 28 -13.90 -5.41 0.34
C LEU A 28 -14.44 -5.83 -1.03
N SER A 29 -13.55 -6.26 -1.94
CA SER A 29 -13.91 -6.66 -3.31
C SER A 29 -14.56 -8.04 -3.40
N GLU A 30 -14.13 -8.97 -2.53
CA GLU A 30 -14.61 -10.35 -2.51
C GLU A 30 -15.88 -10.52 -1.66
N GLY A 31 -16.37 -9.44 -1.03
CA GLY A 31 -17.49 -9.49 -0.10
C GLY A 31 -17.13 -10.17 1.23
N GLY A 32 -15.83 -10.32 1.52
CA GLY A 32 -15.34 -10.84 2.79
C GLY A 32 -15.64 -9.89 3.93
N ASP A 33 -15.73 -10.45 5.15
CA ASP A 33 -15.80 -9.63 6.35
C ASP A 33 -14.38 -9.15 6.70
N LEU A 34 -14.27 -7.88 7.08
CA LEU A 34 -13.04 -7.42 7.72
C LEU A 34 -12.96 -8.22 9.02
N GLU A 35 -11.89 -8.98 9.27
CA GLU A 35 -11.74 -9.81 10.48
C GLU A 35 -11.76 -8.97 11.77
N LEU A 36 -12.93 -8.45 12.14
CA LEU A 36 -13.10 -7.32 13.04
C LEU A 36 -13.75 -7.78 14.34
N GLY A 37 -13.34 -8.95 14.86
CA GLY A 37 -13.76 -9.44 16.17
C GLY A 37 -15.29 -9.49 16.37
N ASN A 38 -15.74 -9.36 17.62
CA ASN A 38 -17.16 -9.43 17.97
C ASN A 38 -17.79 -8.04 17.95
N ILE A 39 -18.03 -7.51 16.75
CA ILE A 39 -18.70 -6.22 16.53
C ILE A 39 -20.11 -6.41 15.96
N THR A 40 -20.92 -5.36 16.06
CA THR A 40 -22.28 -5.31 15.53
C THR A 40 -22.29 -5.05 14.02
N GLU A 41 -23.40 -5.40 13.35
CA GLU A 41 -23.60 -5.13 11.91
C GLU A 41 -23.41 -3.64 11.55
N VAL A 42 -23.87 -2.74 12.43
CA VAL A 42 -23.71 -1.29 12.26
C VAL A 42 -22.24 -0.89 12.28
N GLU A 43 -21.45 -1.49 13.17
CA GLU A 43 -20.01 -1.25 13.24
C GLU A 43 -19.27 -1.81 12.02
N ILE A 44 -19.72 -2.95 11.48
CA ILE A 44 -19.19 -3.52 10.23
C ILE A 44 -19.44 -2.55 9.08
N GLU A 45 -20.66 -2.04 8.94
CA GLU A 45 -21.00 -1.07 7.89
C GLU A 45 -20.17 0.21 8.00
N ILE A 46 -20.03 0.76 9.21
CA ILE A 46 -19.19 1.95 9.46
C ILE A 46 -17.73 1.64 9.09
N ALA A 47 -17.19 0.50 9.51
CA ALA A 47 -15.82 0.12 9.21
C ALA A 47 -15.59 -0.03 7.69
N ARG A 48 -16.52 -0.67 6.97
CA ARG A 48 -16.46 -0.81 5.51
C ARG A 48 -16.48 0.56 4.83
N LYS A 49 -17.38 1.46 5.24
CA LYS A 49 -17.47 2.84 4.73
C LYS A 49 -16.16 3.60 4.95
N LEU A 50 -15.62 3.55 6.17
CA LEU A 50 -14.35 4.19 6.51
C LEU A 50 -13.18 3.62 5.71
N CYS A 51 -13.15 2.30 5.47
CA CYS A 51 -12.12 1.68 4.65
C CYS A 51 -12.19 2.14 3.19
N ILE A 52 -13.38 2.20 2.59
CA ILE A 52 -13.55 2.68 1.20
C ILE A 52 -13.09 4.14 1.08
N VAL A 53 -13.53 5.01 1.99
CA VAL A 53 -13.13 6.42 2.02
C VAL A 53 -11.62 6.56 2.23
N GLY A 54 -11.06 5.79 3.16
CA GLY A 54 -9.62 5.76 3.44
C GLY A 54 -8.80 5.34 2.22
N LEU A 55 -9.26 4.33 1.48
CA LEU A 55 -8.61 3.85 0.25
C LEU A 55 -8.64 4.91 -0.87
N TRP A 56 -9.68 5.75 -0.95
CA TRP A 56 -9.71 6.91 -1.86
C TRP A 56 -8.69 7.99 -1.45
N CYS A 57 -8.53 8.25 -0.16
CA CYS A 57 -7.63 9.29 0.33
C CYS A 57 -6.14 8.97 0.16
N ILE A 58 -5.77 7.68 0.14
CA ILE A 58 -4.38 7.23 0.02
C ILE A 58 -3.96 6.89 -1.42
N GLN A 59 -4.77 7.26 -2.43
CA GLN A 59 -4.43 7.02 -3.83
C GLN A 59 -3.07 7.63 -4.19
N MET A 60 -2.33 6.95 -5.05
CA MET A 60 -0.99 7.40 -5.44
C MET A 60 -1.06 8.64 -6.33
N GLU A 61 -1.97 8.61 -7.31
CA GLU A 61 -2.23 9.75 -8.18
C GLU A 61 -2.98 10.83 -7.40
N PRO A 62 -2.44 12.06 -7.27
CA PRO A 62 -3.12 13.13 -6.54
C PRO A 62 -4.48 13.50 -7.13
N SER A 63 -4.66 13.37 -8.45
CA SER A 63 -5.92 13.64 -9.13
C SER A 63 -7.04 12.65 -8.77
N ASP A 64 -6.70 11.45 -8.31
CA ASP A 64 -7.68 10.45 -7.86
C ASP A 64 -8.13 10.68 -6.42
N ARG A 65 -7.40 11.51 -5.64
CA ARG A 65 -7.75 11.78 -4.25
C ARG A 65 -8.97 12.72 -4.20
N PRO A 66 -9.99 12.40 -3.40
CA PRO A 66 -11.12 13.30 -3.20
C PRO A 66 -10.68 14.56 -2.43
N SER A 67 -11.32 15.69 -2.73
CA SER A 67 -11.21 16.88 -1.89
C SER A 67 -11.81 16.63 -0.51
N MET A 68 -11.39 17.38 0.52
CA MET A 68 -11.95 17.23 1.87
C MET A 68 -13.48 17.41 1.91
N THR A 69 -14.03 18.33 1.11
CA THR A 69 -15.49 18.49 0.97
C THR A 69 -16.14 17.21 0.46
N LYS A 70 -15.55 16.56 -0.55
CA LYS A 70 -16.06 15.29 -1.08
C LYS A 70 -15.92 14.16 -0.05
N VAL A 71 -14.84 14.11 0.72
CA VAL A 71 -14.66 13.15 1.81
C VAL A 71 -15.77 13.28 2.85
N ILE A 72 -16.14 14.50 3.25
CA ILE A 72 -17.24 14.72 4.21
C ILE A 72 -18.56 14.19 3.64
N VAL A 73 -18.87 14.53 2.37
CA VAL A 73 -20.07 14.01 1.70
C VAL A 73 -20.08 12.48 1.63
N MET A 74 -18.93 11.84 1.38
CA MET A 74 -18.82 10.38 1.37
C MET A 74 -19.03 9.77 2.76
N LEU A 75 -18.62 10.46 3.83
CA LEU A 75 -18.77 9.98 5.21
C LEU A 75 -20.21 10.14 5.73
N GLU A 76 -20.87 11.23 5.36
CA GLU A 76 -22.27 11.51 5.73
C GLU A 76 -23.28 10.73 4.87
N GLY A 77 -22.89 10.36 3.65
CA GLY A 77 -23.71 9.61 2.69
C GLY A 77 -23.87 8.12 3.01
N ASN A 78 -24.66 7.41 2.21
CA ASN A 78 -24.89 5.98 2.38
C ASN A 78 -23.73 5.14 1.80
N ILE A 79 -23.50 3.95 2.34
CA ILE A 79 -22.41 3.08 1.84
C ILE A 79 -22.66 2.58 0.41
N ASP A 80 -23.92 2.38 0.04
CA ASP A 80 -24.32 1.90 -1.28
C ASP A 80 -23.98 2.88 -2.42
N ASP A 81 -23.80 4.16 -2.09
CA ASP A 81 -23.39 5.20 -3.04
C ASP A 81 -21.87 5.20 -3.29
N LEU A 82 -21.11 4.48 -2.45
CA LEU A 82 -19.65 4.43 -2.53
C LEU A 82 -19.19 3.28 -3.41
N LYS A 83 -18.22 3.58 -4.28
CA LYS A 83 -17.51 2.59 -5.09
C LYS A 83 -16.10 2.39 -4.57
N LEU A 84 -15.58 1.17 -4.74
CA LEU A 84 -14.17 0.92 -4.50
C LEU A 84 -13.31 1.81 -5.42
N PRO A 85 -12.23 2.41 -4.90
CA PRO A 85 -11.28 3.17 -5.72
C PRO A 85 -10.46 2.25 -6.63
N PRO A 86 -9.55 2.80 -7.47
CA PRO A 86 -8.52 1.99 -8.12
C PRO A 86 -7.69 1.17 -7.10
N ARG A 87 -7.31 -0.04 -7.49
CA ARG A 87 -6.54 -0.96 -6.62
C ARG A 87 -5.16 -0.36 -6.27
N PRO A 88 -4.74 -0.37 -5.00
CA PRO A 88 -3.43 0.15 -4.61
C PRO A 88 -2.27 -0.60 -5.29
N PHE A 89 -1.36 0.15 -5.93
CA PHE A 89 -0.25 -0.37 -6.74
C PHE A 89 0.82 -1.16 -5.96
N PHE A 90 0.92 -1.01 -4.64
CA PHE A 90 1.89 -1.77 -3.80
C PHE A 90 1.47 -3.22 -3.52
N SER A 91 0.63 -3.79 -4.38
CA SER A 91 0.14 -5.16 -4.26
C SER A 91 1.14 -6.22 -4.79
N SER A 92 2.31 -5.83 -5.30
CA SER A 92 3.38 -6.79 -5.60
C SER A 92 4.40 -6.84 -4.46
N PRO A 93 4.82 -8.03 -4.01
CA PRO A 93 6.11 -8.18 -3.36
C PRO A 93 7.15 -7.91 -4.44
N GLN A 94 7.44 -6.64 -4.73
CA GLN A 94 8.70 -6.32 -5.35
C GLN A 94 9.74 -6.89 -4.40
N HIS A 95 10.48 -7.88 -4.88
CA HIS A 95 11.69 -8.34 -4.27
C HIS A 95 12.59 -7.11 -4.16
N VAL A 96 12.44 -6.36 -3.07
CA VAL A 96 13.47 -5.46 -2.59
C VAL A 96 14.59 -6.42 -2.26
N SER A 97 15.47 -6.64 -3.24
CA SER A 97 16.80 -7.16 -3.01
C SER A 97 17.48 -6.12 -2.15
N ILE A 98 17.20 -6.18 -0.85
CA ILE A 98 18.13 -5.71 0.16
C ILE A 98 19.33 -6.60 -0.09
N VAL A 99 20.28 -6.10 -0.87
CA VAL A 99 21.64 -6.61 -0.83
C VAL A 99 22.08 -6.36 0.60
N GLU A 100 21.96 -7.42 1.40
CA GLU A 100 22.50 -7.49 2.73
C GLU A 100 24.01 -7.18 2.61
N PRO A 101 24.54 -6.15 3.28
CA PRO A 101 25.97 -5.95 3.31
C PRO A 101 26.53 -7.09 4.17
N GLN A 102 26.95 -8.16 3.49
CA GLN A 102 27.81 -9.18 4.05
C GLN A 102 29.18 -8.54 4.29
N SER A 103 29.32 -7.90 5.45
CA SER A 103 30.62 -7.56 6.01
C SER A 103 31.24 -8.85 6.52
N ASP A 104 32.11 -9.46 5.71
CA ASP A 104 33.45 -9.81 6.16
C ASP A 104 34.36 -10.17 4.99
N SER A 105 35.54 -9.55 5.01
CA SER A 105 36.75 -9.87 4.24
C SER A 105 37.07 -9.05 2.97
N SER A 106 37.92 -8.06 3.24
CA SER A 106 39.18 -7.72 2.55
C SER A 106 39.17 -7.11 1.14
N THR A 107 39.52 -5.81 1.12
CA THR A 107 40.41 -5.09 0.15
C THR A 107 40.01 -5.18 -1.34
N GLU A 108 39.67 -4.09 -2.02
CA GLU A 108 40.58 -3.01 -2.38
C GLU A 108 39.81 -1.71 -2.70
N LEU A 109 40.37 -0.59 -2.25
CA LEU A 109 40.04 0.77 -2.67
C LEU A 109 40.41 0.96 -4.15
N LEU A 110 39.60 1.67 -4.95
CA LEU A 110 40.03 2.69 -5.94
C LEU A 110 38.76 3.38 -6.50
N LEU A 111 38.42 4.56 -6.01
CA LEU A 111 38.67 5.88 -6.63
C LEU A 111 37.89 6.14 -7.94
N SER A 112 36.84 6.95 -7.78
CA SER A 112 36.42 8.07 -8.62
C SER A 112 36.89 8.15 -10.08
N GLY A 113 35.93 8.28 -11.00
CA GLY A 113 36.18 8.80 -12.35
C GLY A 113 34.89 9.11 -13.09
N SER A 114 34.36 10.33 -12.90
CA SER A 114 33.52 10.96 -13.93
C SER A 114 34.43 11.37 -15.07
N GLN A 115 34.17 10.91 -16.31
CA GLN A 115 34.34 11.78 -17.48
C GLN A 115 33.55 11.29 -18.70
N GLU A 116 32.96 12.31 -19.32
CA GLU A 116 32.39 12.48 -20.67
C GLU A 116 32.61 11.44 -21.78
N GLY A 117 31.57 11.28 -22.59
CA GLY A 117 31.55 11.97 -23.89
C GLY A 117 31.85 11.17 -25.16
N SER A 118 30.86 11.23 -26.07
CA SER A 118 30.98 11.27 -27.54
C SER A 118 31.06 9.94 -28.31
N LEU A 119 30.09 9.70 -29.21
CA LEU A 119 30.23 9.88 -30.67
C LEU A 119 29.16 9.08 -31.43
N TYR A 120 28.20 9.76 -32.07
CA TYR A 120 27.72 9.34 -33.39
C TYR A 120 27.33 10.57 -34.23
N ASN A 121 28.26 11.02 -35.08
CA ASN A 121 28.00 11.79 -36.31
C ASN A 121 27.61 10.77 -37.41
N ASN A 122 26.74 11.05 -38.37
CA ASN A 122 26.96 11.68 -39.70
C ASN A 122 25.72 11.23 -40.54
N SER A 123 25.16 11.90 -41.54
CA SER A 123 25.57 13.00 -42.43
C SER A 123 24.31 13.71 -42.95
#